data_AF-A0A9Q3GIB8-F1
#
_entry.id   AF-A0A9Q3GIB8-F1
#
_cell.length_a   1.000
_cell.length_b   1.000
_cell.length_c   1.000
_cell.angle_alpha   90.00
_cell.angle_beta   90.00
_cell.angle_gamma   90.00
#
_symmetry.space_group_name_H-M   'P 1'
#
loop_
_entity.id
_entity.type
_entity.pdbx_description
1 polymer ?
#
loop_
_entity_poly.entity_id
_entity_poly.type
_entity_poly.pdbx_seq_one_letter_code
_entity_poly.pdbx_strand_id
1 'polypeptide(L)'
;MHAVHIKSGRCKYIVVAREDFLGWPETVGLVKITAKAVGEWFTSELICSYDSPNRVTFCGGPYWGNNFKMKQRNQVQDSESPHLITQSLKECWKGAIKSSKMT
;
A
#
# COMPACT_ATOMS: atom_id res chain seq x y z
N MET A 1 -5.49 -1.00 -3.45
CA MET A 1 -5.18 0.41 -3.13
C MET A 1 -4.68 1.14 -4.38
N HIS A 2 -5.17 2.36 -4.60
CA HIS A 2 -4.77 3.21 -5.72
C HIS A 2 -4.68 4.67 -5.31
N ALA A 3 -3.93 5.48 -6.05
CA ALA A 3 -3.83 6.92 -5.81
C ALA A 3 -4.23 7.68 -7.07
N VAL A 4 -5.13 8.65 -6.90
CA VAL A 4 -5.72 9.42 -7.98
C VAL A 4 -5.34 10.89 -7.82
N HIS A 5 -5.01 11.57 -8.91
CA HIS A 5 -4.81 13.01 -8.91
C HIS A 5 -6.16 13.74 -8.82
N ILE A 6 -6.22 14.73 -7.94
CA ILE A 6 -7.38 15.61 -7.80
C ILE A 6 -6.94 17.07 -7.80
N LYS A 7 -7.91 17.97 -8.02
CA LYS A 7 -7.71 19.41 -7.89
C LYS A 7 -8.74 19.95 -6.89
N SER A 8 -8.48 19.76 -5.60
CA SER A 8 -9.36 20.23 -4.51
C SER A 8 -8.56 20.91 -3.40
N GLY A 9 -8.73 22.23 -3.28
CA GLY A 9 -8.04 23.04 -2.27
C GLY A 9 -6.53 22.84 -2.29
N ARG A 10 -5.98 22.43 -1.13
CA ARG A 10 -4.55 22.12 -0.97
C ARG A 10 -4.18 20.68 -1.36
N CYS A 11 -5.17 19.79 -1.48
CA CYS A 11 -4.96 18.38 -1.80
C CYS A 11 -4.81 18.18 -3.31
N LYS A 12 -3.76 17.46 -3.68
CA LYS A 12 -3.47 17.12 -5.09
C LYS A 12 -3.71 15.65 -5.39
N TYR A 13 -3.88 14.83 -4.36
CA TYR A 13 -4.02 13.39 -4.47
C TYR A 13 -5.10 12.90 -3.51
N ILE A 14 -5.85 11.87 -3.92
CA ILE A 14 -6.61 11.01 -3.01
C ILE A 14 -6.02 9.61 -3.11
N VAL A 15 -5.71 9.01 -1.97
CA VAL A 15 -5.41 7.58 -1.90
C VAL A 15 -6.67 6.86 -1.47
N VAL A 16 -7.02 5.81 -2.19
CA VAL A 16 -8.18 4.95 -1.94
C VAL A 16 -7.68 3.54 -1.68
N ALA A 17 -8.06 2.98 -0.55
CA ALA A 17 -7.90 1.57 -0.26
C ALA A 17 -9.28 0.98 0.01
N ARG A 18 -9.46 -0.28 -0.41
CA ARG A 18 -10.70 -1.01 -0.21
C ARG A 18 -10.30 -2.35 0.37
N GLU A 19 -10.99 -2.73 1.43
CA GLU A 19 -10.91 -4.07 1.97
C GLU A 19 -11.92 -4.95 1.19
N ASP A 20 -11.50 -6.13 0.73
CA ASP A 20 -12.28 -6.90 -0.24
C ASP A 20 -13.37 -7.78 0.41
N PHE A 21 -13.31 -8.05 1.71
CA PHE A 21 -14.27 -8.88 2.43
C PHE A 21 -15.57 -8.12 2.76
N LEU A 22 -15.46 -6.94 3.37
CA LEU A 22 -16.57 -6.04 3.71
C LEU A 22 -16.85 -5.03 2.60
N GLY A 23 -15.89 -4.79 1.72
CA GLY A 23 -16.03 -3.89 0.59
C GLY A 23 -15.96 -2.40 0.96
N TRP A 24 -15.62 -2.06 2.22
CA TRP A 24 -15.62 -0.69 2.70
C TRP A 24 -14.42 0.10 2.14
N PRO A 25 -14.65 1.25 1.47
CA PRO A 25 -13.58 2.06 0.94
C PRO A 25 -13.10 3.08 1.99
N GLU A 26 -11.79 3.09 2.24
CA GLU A 26 -11.12 4.11 3.03
C GLU A 26 -10.36 5.07 2.11
N THR A 27 -10.38 6.37 2.45
CA THR A 27 -9.75 7.39 1.62
C THR A 27 -9.01 8.44 2.43
N VAL A 28 -7.92 8.96 1.87
CA VAL A 28 -7.19 10.11 2.43
C VAL A 28 -6.80 11.10 1.35
N GLY A 29 -7.01 12.39 1.62
CA GLY A 29 -6.52 13.48 0.79
C GLY A 29 -5.09 13.86 1.15
N LEU A 30 -4.18 13.87 0.17
CA LEU A 30 -2.77 14.22 0.35
C LEU A 30 -2.36 15.37 -0.56
N VAL A 31 -1.51 16.26 -0.03
CA VAL A 31 -0.87 17.34 -0.80
C VAL A 31 0.24 16.79 -1.71
N LYS A 32 0.95 15.77 -1.23
CA LYS A 32 2.03 15.06 -1.93
C LYS A 32 1.97 13.58 -1.60
N ILE A 33 2.09 12.73 -2.62
CA ILE A 33 2.18 11.29 -2.43
C ILE A 33 3.61 10.90 -2.03
N THR A 34 3.79 10.42 -0.81
CA THR A 34 5.06 9.92 -0.29
C THR A 34 4.84 8.58 0.41
N ALA A 35 5.81 7.67 0.35
CA ALA A 35 5.68 6.35 1.00
C ALA A 35 5.40 6.46 2.50
N LYS A 36 5.97 7.47 3.18
CA LYS A 36 5.73 7.74 4.60
C LYS A 36 4.27 8.12 4.87
N ALA A 37 3.75 9.14 4.18
CA ALA A 37 2.38 9.61 4.40
C ALA A 37 1.34 8.53 4.12
N VAL A 38 1.57 7.71 3.08
CA VAL A 38 0.66 6.60 2.77
C VAL A 38 0.81 5.46 3.78
N GLY A 39 2.03 5.13 4.21
CA GLY A 39 2.26 4.09 5.21
C GLY A 39 1.68 4.43 6.59
N GLU A 40 1.80 5.68 7.01
CA GLU A 40 1.22 6.18 8.26
C GLU A 40 -0.31 6.05 8.24
N TRP A 41 -0.96 6.58 7.20
CA TRP A 41 -2.40 6.46 7.01
C TRP A 41 -2.87 5.01 6.89
N PHE A 42 -2.17 4.19 6.10
CA PHE A 42 -2.53 2.79 5.92
C PHE A 42 -2.45 2.01 7.24
N THR A 43 -1.48 2.33 8.08
CA THR A 43 -1.35 1.69 9.39
C THR A 43 -2.45 2.19 10.35
N SER A 44 -2.67 3.49 10.43
CA SER A 44 -3.62 4.08 11.38
C SER A 44 -5.07 3.77 11.07
N GLU A 45 -5.46 3.84 9.79
CA GLU A 45 -6.87 3.71 9.41
C GLU A 45 -7.21 2.27 9.01
N LEU A 46 -6.34 1.60 8.25
CA LEU A 46 -6.66 0.26 7.75
C LEU A 46 -6.24 -0.83 8.73
N ILE A 47 -4.96 -0.87 9.11
CA ILE A 47 -4.45 -1.96 9.96
C ILE A 47 -5.05 -1.90 11.36
N CYS A 48 -5.16 -0.71 11.97
CA CYS A 48 -5.75 -0.62 13.31
C CYS A 48 -7.26 -0.87 13.33
N SER A 49 -8.00 -0.57 12.26
CA SER A 49 -9.47 -0.75 12.24
C SER A 49 -9.91 -2.14 11.78
N TYR A 50 -9.21 -2.70 10.79
CA TYR A 50 -9.63 -3.94 10.11
C TYR A 50 -8.64 -5.11 10.29
N ASP A 51 -7.65 -4.94 11.19
CA ASP A 51 -6.52 -5.86 11.38
C ASP A 51 -5.57 -5.91 10.16
N SER A 52 -4.43 -6.59 10.31
CA SER A 52 -3.39 -6.68 9.29
C SER A 52 -3.84 -7.55 8.12
N PRO A 53 -3.94 -7.01 6.89
CA PRO A 53 -4.37 -7.80 5.75
C PRO A 53 -3.32 -8.86 5.42
N ASN A 54 -3.77 -10.02 4.94
CA ASN A 54 -2.83 -11.04 4.44
C ASN A 54 -2.15 -10.59 3.14
N ARG A 55 -2.85 -9.82 2.30
CA ARG A 55 -2.39 -9.38 0.98
C ARG A 55 -2.86 -7.96 0.70
N VAL A 56 -2.05 -7.21 -0.04
CA VAL A 56 -2.41 -5.88 -0.56
C VAL A 56 -2.10 -5.84 -2.05
N THR A 57 -3.10 -5.46 -2.83
CA THR A 57 -2.97 -5.25 -4.27
C THR A 57 -2.94 -3.77 -4.59
N PHE A 58 -1.96 -3.33 -5.36
CA PHE A 58 -1.79 -1.92 -5.74
C PHE A 58 -1.19 -1.78 -7.13
N CYS A 59 -1.43 -0.64 -7.80
CA CYS A 59 -0.79 -0.37 -9.09
C CYS A 59 0.70 -0.09 -8.89
N GLY A 60 1.57 -0.73 -9.67
CA GLY A 60 3.04 -0.64 -9.58
C GLY A 60 3.68 0.71 -9.95
N GLY A 61 2.98 1.82 -9.72
CA GLY A 61 3.49 3.17 -9.97
C GLY A 61 4.71 3.52 -9.12
N PRO A 62 5.49 4.54 -9.53
CA PRO A 62 6.78 4.90 -8.91
C PRO A 62 6.66 5.37 -7.45
N TYR A 63 5.44 5.63 -6.99
CA TYR A 63 5.12 6.17 -5.66
C TYR A 63 5.25 5.15 -4.54
N TRP A 64 5.17 3.86 -4.88
CA TRP A 64 5.36 2.75 -3.95
C TRP A 64 6.84 2.36 -4.00
N GLY A 65 7.63 2.98 -3.12
CA GLY A 65 9.09 2.93 -3.17
C GLY A 65 9.70 1.53 -3.21
N ASN A 66 11.00 1.45 -3.52
CA ASN A 66 11.78 0.21 -3.59
C ASN A 66 11.73 -0.65 -2.31
N ASN A 67 11.22 -0.14 -1.19
CA ASN A 67 11.00 -0.91 0.05
C ASN A 67 9.83 -1.90 -0.03
N PHE A 68 8.85 -1.69 -0.93
CA PHE A 68 7.87 -2.72 -1.31
C PHE A 68 8.42 -3.69 -2.37
N LYS A 69 9.59 -3.42 -2.96
CA LYS A 69 10.30 -4.42 -3.79
C LYS A 69 11.10 -5.37 -2.90
N MET A 70 10.45 -6.00 -1.92
CA MET A 70 11.06 -7.15 -1.28
C MET A 70 11.15 -8.27 -2.32
N LYS A 71 12.39 -8.67 -2.63
CA LYS A 71 12.84 -9.74 -3.55
C LYS A 71 11.74 -10.44 -4.36
N GLN A 72 11.77 -10.21 -5.68
CA GLN A 72 10.99 -10.79 -6.77
C GLN A 72 10.88 -12.34 -6.82
N ARG A 73 10.58 -13.04 -5.72
CA ARG A 73 10.37 -14.50 -5.75
C ARG A 73 8.91 -14.93 -5.72
N ASN A 74 8.00 -14.09 -5.21
CA ASN A 74 6.58 -14.45 -5.03
C ASN A 74 5.59 -13.34 -5.47
N GLN A 75 5.90 -12.57 -6.53
CA GLN A 75 4.87 -11.70 -7.14
C GLN A 75 4.00 -12.55 -8.06
N VAL A 76 2.71 -12.66 -7.73
CA VAL A 76 1.71 -13.09 -8.73
C VAL A 76 1.27 -11.81 -9.43
N GLN A 77 1.71 -11.66 -10.66
CA GLN A 77 1.22 -10.62 -11.55
C GLN A 77 -0.09 -11.12 -12.14
N ASP A 78 -1.20 -10.43 -11.86
CA ASP A 78 -2.50 -10.87 -12.35
C ASP A 78 -2.50 -10.85 -13.88
N SER A 79 -2.80 -12.01 -14.49
CA SER A 79 -2.75 -12.19 -15.94
C SER A 79 -3.72 -11.29 -16.71
N GLU A 80 -4.75 -10.78 -16.03
CA GLU A 80 -5.77 -9.88 -16.60
C GLU A 80 -5.42 -8.40 -16.44
N SER A 81 -4.43 -8.03 -15.62
CA SER A 81 -4.08 -6.63 -15.33
C SER A 81 -2.61 -6.50 -14.94
N PRO A 82 -1.69 -6.43 -15.92
CA PRO A 82 -0.25 -6.50 -15.68
C PRO A 82 0.33 -5.32 -14.87
N HIS A 83 -0.46 -4.27 -14.65
CA HIS A 83 -0.09 -3.11 -13.85
C HIS A 83 -0.39 -3.27 -12.36
N LEU A 84 -1.19 -4.27 -11.98
CA LEU A 84 -1.50 -4.60 -10.59
C LEU A 84 -0.42 -5.51 -10.02
N ILE A 85 0.04 -5.14 -8.83
CA ILE A 85 1.00 -5.89 -8.05
C ILE A 85 0.32 -6.29 -6.76
N THR A 86 0.20 -7.60 -6.53
CA THR A 86 -0.30 -8.16 -5.28
C THR A 86 0.88 -8.61 -4.42
N GLN A 87 0.93 -8.15 -3.16
CA GLN A 87 2.00 -8.51 -2.22
C GLN A 87 1.45 -9.05 -0.91
N SER A 88 2.15 -10.04 -0.35
CA SER A 88 1.86 -10.62 0.96
C SER A 88 2.53 -9.81 2.06
N LEU A 89 1.75 -9.29 3.02
CA LEU A 89 2.29 -8.54 4.15
C LEU A 89 3.11 -9.43 5.10
N LYS A 90 2.84 -10.74 5.17
CA LYS A 90 3.66 -11.69 5.94
C LYS A 90 5.14 -11.68 5.52
N GLU A 91 5.43 -11.35 4.28
CA GLU A 91 6.82 -11.23 3.79
C GLU A 91 7.40 -9.86 4.13
N CYS A 92 6.64 -8.77 3.94
CA CYS A 92 7.07 -7.40 4.27
C CYS A 92 7.55 -7.26 5.72
N TRP A 93 6.84 -7.88 6.67
CA TRP A 93 7.16 -7.79 8.10
C TRP A 93 8.37 -8.65 8.48
N LYS A 94 8.62 -9.77 7.79
CA LYS A 94 9.84 -10.59 8.00
C LYS A 94 11.11 -9.84 7.60
N GLY A 95 11.05 -8.97 6.59
CA GLY A 95 12.16 -8.12 6.20
C GLY A 95 12.47 -7.03 7.24
N ALA A 96 11.43 -6.38 7.77
CA ALA A 96 11.57 -5.33 8.78
C ALA A 96 12.16 -5.86 10.11
N ILE A 97 11.72 -7.03 10.58
CA ILE A 97 12.21 -7.63 11.83
C ILE A 97 13.70 -7.98 11.75
N LYS A 98 14.19 -8.47 10.58
CA LYS A 98 15.61 -8.76 10.38
C LYS A 98 16.48 -7.50 10.40
N SER A 99 15.97 -6.38 9.91
CA SER A 99 16.69 -5.09 9.94
C SER A 99 16.84 -4.54 11.36
N SER A 100 15.87 -4.79 12.26
CA SER A 100 15.94 -4.29 13.64
C SER A 100 16.93 -5.05 14.54
N LYS A 101 17.29 -6.30 14.17
CA LYS A 101 18.27 -7.11 14.91
C LYS A 101 19.74 -6.84 14.52
N MET A 102 19.96 -5.88 13.61
CA MET A 102 21.30 -5.49 13.13
C MET A 102 21.75 -4.11 13.63
N THR A 103 21.01 -3.53 14.58
CA THR A 103 21.40 -2.36 15.39
C THR A 103 21.52 -2.80 16.84
#